data_AF-I2H3G8-F1
#
_entry.id   AF-I2H3G8-F1
#
_cell.length_a   1.000
_cell.length_b   1.000
_cell.length_c   1.000
_cell.angle_alpha   90.00
_cell.angle_beta   90.00
_cell.angle_gamma   90.00
#
_symmetry.space_group_name_H-M   'P 1'
#
loop_
_entity.id
_entity.type
_entity.pdbx_description
1 polymer ?
#
loop_
_entity_poly.entity_id
_entity_poly.type
_entity_poly.pdbx_seq_one_letter_code
_entity_poly.pdbx_strand_id
1 'polypeptide(L)'
;MNPLSTTSTVLFPTETIGKDVEYFLTNALHYIIQVLQIMIPMIISFSRNYPTLFLVCTGIIFVYVIFSIICRIFTILKRLLFVALILMGFFIYARGSDQFINYDLPYLKKLIFQDENVYDVLIKWLYYLKNTTYDHSTAFYKFVTTTIRAVNNHPVNQ
;
A
#
# COMPACT_ATOMS: atom_id res chain seq x y z
N MET A 1 65.96 -3.25 -6.58
CA MET A 1 65.31 -2.99 -5.29
C MET A 1 64.27 -1.90 -5.48
N ASN A 2 62.99 -2.27 -5.40
CA ASN A 2 61.93 -1.44 -4.81
C ASN A 2 60.68 -2.35 -4.69
N PRO A 3 60.13 -2.55 -3.48
CA PRO A 3 58.90 -3.33 -3.28
C PRO A 3 57.66 -2.44 -3.12
N LEU A 4 56.50 -3.10 -3.25
CA LEU A 4 55.15 -2.72 -2.80
C LEU A 4 54.34 -1.67 -3.58
N SER A 5 53.24 -2.15 -4.16
CA SER A 5 51.91 -1.58 -3.87
C SER A 5 50.83 -2.66 -4.08
N THR A 6 50.62 -3.50 -3.07
CA THR A 6 49.38 -4.27 -2.94
C THR A 6 48.27 -3.33 -2.48
N THR A 7 47.47 -2.85 -3.43
CA THR A 7 46.21 -2.17 -3.15
C THR A 7 45.25 -3.18 -2.53
N SER A 8 45.07 -3.11 -1.21
CA SER A 8 44.02 -3.83 -0.50
C SER A 8 42.66 -3.24 -0.89
N THR A 9 41.99 -3.86 -1.85
CA THR A 9 40.58 -3.61 -2.13
C THR A 9 39.76 -4.15 -0.96
N VAL A 10 39.27 -3.23 -0.12
CA VAL A 10 38.30 -3.50 0.94
C VAL A 10 37.00 -3.96 0.29
N LEU A 11 36.76 -5.27 0.30
CA LEU A 11 35.51 -5.89 -0.12
C LEU A 11 34.51 -5.75 1.01
N PHE A 12 33.62 -4.75 0.91
CA PHE A 12 32.51 -4.59 1.85
C PHE A 12 31.57 -5.81 1.82
N PRO A 13 31.07 -6.28 2.97
CA PRO A 13 30.42 -7.58 3.08
C PRO A 13 28.91 -7.46 2.78
N THR A 14 28.54 -7.48 1.50
CA THR A 14 27.12 -7.61 1.09
C THR A 14 26.63 -9.06 1.13
N GLU A 15 27.56 -10.03 1.15
CA GLU A 15 27.25 -11.47 1.12
C GLU A 15 26.82 -12.03 2.49
N THR A 16 27.15 -11.35 3.60
CA THR A 16 26.80 -11.80 4.96
C THR A 16 25.37 -11.42 5.32
N ILE A 17 24.92 -10.23 4.91
CA ILE A 17 23.59 -9.70 5.25
C ILE A 17 22.45 -10.58 4.71
N GLY A 18 22.61 -11.14 3.50
CA GLY A 18 21.61 -12.04 2.91
C GLY A 18 21.46 -13.37 3.67
N LYS A 19 22.58 -13.93 4.14
CA LYS A 19 22.63 -15.20 4.87
C LYS A 19 22.03 -15.06 6.27
N ASP A 20 22.21 -13.91 6.92
CA ASP A 20 21.63 -13.63 8.24
C ASP A 20 20.11 -13.50 8.20
N VAL A 21 19.56 -12.88 7.14
CA VAL A 21 18.10 -12.76 6.94
C VAL A 21 17.46 -14.10 6.62
N GLU A 22 18.10 -14.91 5.76
CA GLU A 22 17.61 -16.25 5.41
C GLU A 22 17.63 -17.19 6.63
N TYR A 23 18.68 -17.10 7.45
CA TYR A 23 18.78 -17.84 8.70
C TYR A 23 17.68 -17.43 9.70
N PHE A 24 17.45 -16.13 9.88
CA PHE A 24 16.39 -15.64 10.77
C PHE A 24 14.99 -16.08 10.30
N LEU A 25 14.72 -15.99 9.00
CA LEU A 25 13.45 -16.41 8.42
C LEU A 25 13.22 -17.91 8.59
N THR A 26 14.24 -18.71 8.33
CA THR A 26 14.17 -20.17 8.46
C THR A 26 13.98 -20.59 9.91
N ASN A 27 14.67 -19.93 10.85
CA ASN A 27 14.54 -20.22 12.26
C ASN A 27 13.15 -19.80 12.80
N ALA A 28 12.65 -18.62 12.40
CA ALA A 28 11.30 -18.17 12.73
C ALA A 28 10.23 -19.14 12.20
N LEU A 29 10.38 -19.60 10.94
CA LEU A 29 9.47 -20.57 10.34
C LEU A 29 9.52 -21.91 11.07
N HIS A 30 10.72 -22.37 11.46
CA HIS A 30 10.88 -23.61 12.21
C HIS A 30 10.17 -23.55 13.58
N TYR A 31 10.30 -22.45 14.32
CA TYR A 31 9.58 -22.25 15.58
C TYR A 31 8.06 -22.23 15.38
N ILE A 32 7.56 -21.55 14.34
CA ILE A 32 6.13 -21.53 14.02
C ILE A 32 5.62 -22.95 13.74
N ILE A 33 6.36 -23.73 12.94
CA ILE A 33 6.00 -25.11 12.61
C ILE A 33 5.98 -25.99 13.87
N GLN A 34 6.98 -25.89 14.75
CA GLN A 34 7.01 -26.66 16.00
C GLN A 34 5.81 -26.34 16.91
N VAL A 35 5.49 -25.05 17.08
CA VAL A 35 4.32 -24.63 17.85
C VAL A 35 3.04 -25.19 17.24
N LEU A 36 2.92 -25.14 15.91
CA LEU A 36 1.75 -25.66 15.21
C LEU A 36 1.62 -27.18 15.36
N GLN A 37 2.73 -27.92 15.28
CA GLN A 37 2.76 -29.38 15.46
C GLN A 37 2.32 -29.82 16.86
N ILE A 38 2.54 -29.01 17.90
CA ILE A 38 2.06 -29.29 19.26
C ILE A 38 0.60 -28.86 19.43
N MET A 39 0.21 -27.73 18.83
CA MET A 39 -1.15 -27.19 18.94
C MET A 39 -2.17 -28.03 18.19
N ILE A 40 -1.86 -28.52 16.98
CA ILE A 40 -2.79 -29.32 16.16
C ILE A 40 -3.34 -30.55 16.91
N PRO A 41 -2.53 -31.47 17.46
CA PRO A 41 -3.04 -32.63 18.19
C PRO A 41 -3.78 -32.24 19.48
N MET A 42 -3.38 -31.15 20.13
CA MET A 42 -4.07 -30.63 21.31
C MET A 42 -5.47 -30.10 20.96
N ILE A 43 -5.61 -29.37 19.85
CA ILE A 43 -6.88 -28.86 19.34
C ILE A 43 -7.79 -30.02 18.92
N ILE A 44 -7.25 -31.04 18.23
CA ILE A 44 -8.01 -32.21 17.78
C ILE A 44 -8.54 -33.02 18.98
N SER A 45 -7.70 -33.26 19.99
CA SER A 45 -8.10 -33.98 21.20
C SER A 45 -9.13 -33.19 22.02
N PHE A 46 -8.95 -31.88 22.15
CA PHE A 46 -9.91 -31.00 22.84
C PHE A 46 -11.26 -30.92 22.11
N SER A 47 -11.25 -30.83 20.77
CA SER A 47 -12.46 -30.81 19.94
C SER A 47 -13.27 -32.11 20.04
N ARG A 48 -12.61 -33.27 20.19
CA ARG A 48 -13.30 -34.56 20.36
C ARG A 48 -13.91 -34.73 21.75
N ASN A 49 -13.21 -34.26 22.78
CA ASN A 49 -13.66 -34.42 24.16
C ASN A 49 -14.75 -33.41 24.57
N TYR A 50 -14.71 -32.19 24.01
CA TYR A 50 -15.66 -31.12 24.34
C TYR A 50 -16.14 -30.36 23.08
N PRO A 51 -16.93 -31.00 22.20
CA PRO A 51 -17.30 -30.44 20.90
C PRO A 51 -18.07 -29.12 21.00
N THR A 52 -18.99 -29.00 21.95
CA THR A 52 -19.82 -27.80 22.12
C THR A 52 -19.00 -26.62 22.63
N LEU A 53 -18.10 -26.84 23.60
CA LEU A 53 -17.22 -25.79 24.12
C LEU A 53 -16.20 -25.35 23.07
N PHE A 54 -15.64 -26.28 22.31
CA PHE A 54 -14.74 -25.97 21.21
C PHE A 54 -15.43 -25.09 20.16
N LEU A 55 -16.67 -25.41 19.78
CA LEU A 55 -17.43 -24.65 18.80
C LEU A 55 -17.74 -23.22 19.29
N VAL A 56 -18.14 -23.07 20.55
CA VAL A 56 -18.40 -21.75 21.16
C VAL A 56 -17.11 -20.92 21.24
N CYS A 57 -16.02 -21.48 21.75
CA CYS A 57 -14.74 -20.78 21.86
C CYS A 57 -14.21 -20.35 20.48
N THR A 58 -14.22 -21.27 19.51
CA THR A 58 -13.76 -20.98 18.14
C THR A 58 -14.66 -19.94 17.46
N GLY A 59 -15.97 -20.00 17.68
CA GLY A 59 -16.93 -19.01 17.19
C GLY A 59 -16.66 -17.61 17.74
N ILE A 60 -16.42 -17.48 19.05
CA ILE A 60 -16.08 -16.20 19.69
C ILE A 60 -14.78 -15.63 19.10
N ILE A 61 -13.75 -16.47 18.94
CA ILE A 61 -12.48 -16.06 18.33
C ILE A 61 -12.71 -15.57 16.91
N PHE A 62 -13.47 -16.31 16.11
CA PHE A 62 -13.73 -15.96 14.72
C PHE A 62 -14.47 -14.63 14.59
N VAL A 63 -15.51 -14.42 15.39
CA VAL A 63 -16.24 -13.15 15.46
C VAL A 63 -15.33 -12.01 15.90
N TYR A 64 -14.48 -12.22 16.91
CA TYR A 64 -13.52 -11.22 17.36
C TYR A 64 -12.50 -10.83 16.28
N VAL A 65 -11.97 -11.81 15.53
CA VAL A 65 -11.05 -11.55 14.42
C VAL A 65 -11.74 -10.77 13.31
N ILE A 66 -12.94 -11.19 12.89
CA ILE A 66 -13.72 -10.47 11.88
C ILE A 66 -14.00 -9.04 12.33
N PHE A 67 -14.48 -8.85 13.56
CA PHE A 67 -14.78 -7.53 14.10
C PHE A 67 -13.51 -6.65 14.12
N SER A 68 -12.38 -7.21 14.55
CA SER A 68 -11.10 -6.52 14.55
C SER A 68 -10.66 -6.09 13.15
N ILE A 69 -10.87 -6.94 12.14
CA ILE A 69 -10.59 -6.61 10.73
C ILE A 69 -11.51 -5.48 10.26
N ILE A 70 -12.81 -5.56 10.53
CA ILE A 70 -13.79 -4.53 10.16
C ILE A 70 -13.43 -3.18 10.79
N CYS A 71 -13.10 -3.14 12.08
CA CYS A 71 -12.68 -1.90 12.75
C CYS A 71 -11.42 -1.29 12.13
N ARG A 72 -10.45 -2.13 11.74
CA ARG A 72 -9.24 -1.67 11.04
C ARG A 72 -9.56 -1.10 9.67
N ILE A 73 -10.37 -1.81 8.88
CA ILE A 73 -10.84 -1.33 7.56
C ILE A 73 -11.58 0.00 7.72
N PHE A 74 -12.49 0.10 8.67
CA PHE A 74 -13.24 1.33 8.93
C PHE A 74 -12.34 2.50 9.32
N THR A 75 -11.30 2.24 10.13
CA THR A 75 -10.32 3.26 10.51
C THR A 75 -9.53 3.76 9.30
N ILE A 76 -9.09 2.85 8.43
CA ILE A 76 -8.42 3.18 7.17
C ILE A 76 -9.35 3.99 6.27
N LEU A 77 -10.61 3.55 6.12
CA LEU A 77 -11.62 4.22 5.31
C LEU A 77 -11.89 5.64 5.80
N LYS A 78 -12.02 5.85 7.12
CA LYS A 78 -12.20 7.18 7.72
C LYS A 78 -11.03 8.10 7.39
N ARG A 79 -9.80 7.58 7.48
CA ARG A 79 -8.59 8.34 7.13
C ARG A 79 -8.54 8.67 5.64
N LEU A 80 -8.91 7.71 4.79
CA LEU A 80 -8.96 7.90 3.34
C LEU A 80 -10.01 8.95 2.96
N LEU A 81 -11.20 8.91 3.58
CA LEU A 81 -12.26 9.89 3.37
C LEU A 81 -11.82 11.29 3.78
N PHE A 82 -11.09 11.42 4.90
CA PHE A 82 -10.53 12.69 5.31
C PHE A 82 -9.53 13.25 4.30
N VAL A 83 -8.63 12.41 3.78
CA VAL A 83 -7.70 12.81 2.71
C VAL A 83 -8.45 13.20 1.44
N ALA A 84 -9.48 12.45 1.06
CA ALA A 84 -10.31 12.76 -0.10
C ALA A 84 -11.02 14.11 0.03
N LEU A 85 -11.54 14.45 1.22
CA LEU A 85 -12.14 15.75 1.50
C LEU A 85 -11.14 16.89 1.39
N ILE A 86 -9.92 16.73 1.91
CA ILE A 86 -8.85 17.72 1.77
C ILE A 86 -8.52 17.94 0.29
N LEU A 87 -8.35 16.85 -0.47
CA LEU A 87 -8.10 16.93 -1.90
C LEU A 87 -9.24 17.65 -2.62
N MET A 88 -10.49 17.30 -2.33
CA MET A 88 -11.66 17.96 -2.90
C MET A 88 -11.67 19.45 -2.60
N GLY A 89 -11.39 19.86 -1.35
CA GLY A 89 -11.26 21.27 -0.99
C GLY A 89 -10.16 21.99 -1.77
N PHE A 90 -9.01 21.34 -1.96
CA PHE A 90 -7.90 21.88 -2.76
C PHE A 90 -8.28 22.04 -4.23
N PHE A 91 -8.95 21.07 -4.84
CA PHE A 91 -9.42 21.17 -6.22
C PHE A 91 -10.48 22.25 -6.41
N ILE A 92 -11.45 22.34 -5.50
CA ILE A 92 -12.46 23.41 -5.51
C ILE A 92 -11.80 24.78 -5.37
N TYR A 93 -10.80 24.92 -4.49
CA TYR A 93 -10.04 26.16 -4.35
C TYR A 93 -9.28 26.52 -5.63
N ALA A 94 -8.67 25.54 -6.29
CA ALA A 94 -7.85 25.76 -7.48
C ALA A 94 -8.65 26.06 -8.76
N ARG A 95 -9.86 25.50 -8.90
CA ARG A 95 -10.66 25.54 -10.14
C ARG A 95 -12.05 26.17 -10.01
N GLY A 96 -12.51 26.39 -8.78
CA GLY A 96 -13.90 26.74 -8.51
C GLY A 96 -14.79 25.50 -8.38
N SER A 97 -15.85 25.62 -7.57
CA SER A 97 -16.78 24.52 -7.29
C SER A 97 -17.55 24.06 -8.52
N ASP A 98 -17.91 25.00 -9.39
CA ASP A 98 -18.75 24.73 -10.56
C ASP A 98 -18.01 23.86 -11.59
N GLN A 99 -16.77 24.21 -11.90
CA GLN A 99 -15.96 23.46 -12.85
C GLN A 99 -15.54 22.08 -12.32
N PHE A 100 -15.21 21.98 -11.03
CA PHE A 100 -14.83 20.72 -10.42
C PHE A 100 -15.99 19.71 -10.37
N ILE A 101 -17.18 20.15 -9.93
CA ILE A 101 -18.34 19.25 -9.76
C ILE A 101 -18.91 18.82 -11.12
N ASN A 102 -19.02 19.76 -12.08
CA ASN A 102 -19.72 19.51 -13.34
C ASN A 102 -18.85 18.91 -14.44
N TYR A 103 -17.51 19.03 -14.37
CA TYR A 103 -16.62 18.54 -15.42
C TYR A 103 -15.54 17.58 -14.90
N ASP A 104 -14.83 17.94 -13.82
CA ASP A 104 -13.72 17.12 -13.34
C ASP A 104 -14.19 15.79 -12.72
N LEU A 105 -15.23 15.84 -11.88
CA LEU A 105 -15.83 14.66 -11.24
C LEU A 105 -16.40 13.66 -12.25
N PRO A 106 -17.24 14.06 -13.23
CA PRO A 106 -17.78 13.12 -14.21
C PRO A 106 -16.72 12.57 -15.16
N TYR A 107 -15.68 13.35 -15.48
CA TYR A 107 -14.55 12.85 -16.27
C TYR A 107 -13.74 11.80 -15.51
N LEU A 108 -13.42 12.05 -14.23
CA LEU A 108 -12.74 11.08 -13.37
C LEU A 108 -13.58 9.81 -13.17
N LYS A 109 -14.90 9.97 -12.95
CA LYS A 109 -15.83 8.85 -12.89
C LYS A 109 -15.78 8.02 -14.17
N LYS A 110 -15.85 8.66 -15.34
CA LYS A 110 -15.78 7.97 -16.64
C LYS A 110 -14.50 7.15 -16.79
N LEU A 111 -13.36 7.69 -16.38
CA LEU A 111 -12.07 6.98 -16.42
C LEU A 111 -12.05 5.76 -15.47
N ILE A 112 -12.58 5.89 -14.25
CA ILE A 112 -12.65 4.78 -13.28
C ILE A 112 -13.56 3.66 -13.78
N PHE A 113 -14.69 4.00 -14.41
CA PHE A 113 -15.64 3.01 -14.93
C PHE A 113 -15.15 2.28 -16.20
N GLN A 114 -14.05 2.72 -16.82
CA GLN A 114 -13.48 2.06 -18.00
C GLN A 114 -12.55 0.88 -17.65
N ASP A 115 -12.48 0.45 -16.38
CA ASP A 115 -11.64 -0.66 -15.91
C ASP A 115 -10.15 -0.52 -16.26
N GLU A 116 -9.70 0.72 -16.49
CA GLU A 116 -8.30 1.02 -16.73
C GLU A 116 -7.51 0.95 -15.43
N ASN A 117 -6.23 0.58 -15.53
CA ASN A 117 -5.33 0.55 -14.38
C ASN A 117 -5.37 1.92 -13.69
N VAL A 118 -5.39 1.94 -12.35
CA VAL A 118 -5.43 3.17 -11.53
C VAL A 118 -4.31 4.13 -11.94
N TYR A 119 -3.16 3.60 -12.36
CA TYR A 119 -2.06 4.39 -12.90
C TYR A 119 -2.41 5.13 -14.20
N ASP A 120 -3.03 4.45 -15.15
CA ASP A 120 -3.43 5.03 -16.44
C ASP A 120 -4.54 6.06 -16.27
N VAL A 121 -5.50 5.77 -15.38
CA VAL A 121 -6.56 6.71 -14.97
C VAL A 121 -5.94 7.99 -14.41
N LEU A 122 -4.96 7.86 -13.51
CA LEU A 122 -4.32 9.00 -12.87
C LEU A 122 -3.50 9.83 -13.86
N ILE A 123 -2.81 9.18 -14.81
CA ILE A 123 -2.08 9.87 -15.88
C ILE A 123 -3.03 10.64 -16.78
N LYS A 124 -4.09 10.00 -17.29
CA LYS A 124 -5.07 10.64 -18.18
C LYS A 124 -5.75 11.82 -17.49
N TRP A 125 -6.08 11.65 -16.21
CA TRP A 125 -6.63 12.72 -15.40
C TRP A 125 -5.64 13.86 -15.19
N LEU A 126 -4.37 13.59 -14.86
CA LEU A 126 -3.34 14.63 -14.73
C LEU A 126 -3.10 15.41 -16.03
N TYR A 127 -3.10 14.73 -17.18
CA TYR A 127 -2.99 15.39 -18.49
C TYR A 127 -4.20 16.28 -18.78
N TYR A 128 -5.41 15.80 -18.50
CA TYR A 128 -6.62 16.60 -18.58
C TYR A 128 -6.54 17.83 -17.66
N LEU A 129 -6.09 17.65 -16.41
CA LEU A 129 -5.93 18.73 -15.45
C LEU A 129 -4.92 19.78 -15.96
N LYS A 130 -3.77 19.34 -16.48
CA LYS A 130 -2.76 20.25 -17.05
C LYS A 130 -3.33 21.09 -18.20
N ASN A 131 -4.08 20.46 -19.11
CA ASN A 131 -4.56 21.12 -20.32
C ASN A 131 -5.73 22.09 -20.06
N THR A 132 -6.46 21.87 -18.99
CA THR A 132 -7.61 22.71 -18.57
C THR A 132 -7.23 23.79 -17.56
N THR A 133 -5.99 23.79 -17.04
CA THR A 133 -5.50 24.79 -16.11
C THR A 133 -4.75 25.88 -16.88
N TYR A 134 -5.46 26.93 -17.30
CA TYR A 134 -4.83 28.00 -18.08
C TYR A 134 -4.57 29.33 -17.37
N ASP A 135 -5.15 29.65 -16.19
CA ASP A 135 -4.79 30.97 -15.60
C ASP A 135 -5.07 31.24 -14.11
N HIS A 136 -5.76 30.37 -13.35
CA HIS A 136 -6.26 30.79 -12.02
C HIS A 136 -5.34 30.50 -10.81
N SER A 137 -4.36 29.59 -10.91
CA SER A 137 -3.47 29.27 -9.78
C SER A 137 -2.10 28.76 -10.24
N THR A 138 -1.07 29.59 -10.05
CA THR A 138 0.34 29.26 -10.34
C THR A 138 0.85 28.10 -9.48
N ALA A 139 0.34 27.96 -8.25
CA ALA A 139 0.67 26.87 -7.34
C ALA A 139 0.11 25.52 -7.85
N PHE A 140 -1.14 25.51 -8.32
CA PHE A 140 -1.77 24.30 -8.86
C PHE A 140 -1.10 23.84 -10.15
N TYR A 141 -0.79 24.78 -11.06
CA TYR A 141 -0.07 24.47 -12.30
C TYR A 141 1.33 23.88 -12.02
N LYS A 142 2.09 24.45 -11.08
CA LYS A 142 3.38 23.90 -10.65
C LYS A 142 3.25 22.52 -10.02
N PHE A 143 2.23 22.29 -9.21
CA PHE A 143 1.95 20.99 -8.61
C PHE A 143 1.66 19.92 -9.67
N VAL A 144 0.75 20.19 -10.60
CA VAL A 144 0.38 19.25 -11.68
C VAL A 144 1.58 18.94 -12.58
N THR A 145 2.33 19.95 -13.00
CA THR A 145 3.51 19.76 -13.87
C THR A 145 4.64 19.00 -13.18
N THR A 146 4.88 19.27 -11.89
CA THR A 146 5.88 18.53 -11.10
C THR A 146 5.47 17.07 -10.91
N THR A 147 4.18 16.82 -10.67
CA THR A 147 3.63 15.47 -10.49
C THR A 147 3.73 14.66 -11.79
N ILE A 148 3.35 15.24 -12.94
CA ILE A 148 3.50 14.59 -14.25
C ILE A 148 4.98 14.26 -14.52
N ARG A 149 5.90 15.17 -14.18
CA ARG A 149 7.34 14.93 -14.33
C ARG A 149 7.84 13.80 -13.42
N ALA A 150 7.37 13.73 -12.18
CA ALA A 150 7.71 12.65 -11.25
C ALA A 150 7.18 11.29 -11.73
N VAL A 151 5.94 11.25 -12.25
CA VAL A 151 5.32 10.05 -12.82
C VAL A 151 6.06 9.58 -14.07
N ASN A 152 6.40 10.48 -14.99
CA ASN A 152 7.15 10.13 -16.20
C ASN A 152 8.61 9.71 -15.94
N ASN A 153 9.20 10.12 -14.82
CA ASN A 153 10.57 9.77 -14.44
C ASN A 153 10.67 8.44 -13.69
N HIS A 154 9.55 7.84 -13.29
CA HIS A 154 9.52 6.46 -12.80
C HIS A 154 9.23 5.55 -14.00
N PRO A 155 10.25 4.90 -14.61
CA PRO A 155 9.98 3.84 -15.56
C PRO A 155 9.22 2.76 -14.80
N VAL A 156 7.97 2.54 -15.22
CA VAL A 156 7.24 1.32 -14.93
C VAL A 156 8.10 0.21 -15.51
N ASN A 157 8.86 -0.48 -14.65
CA ASN A 157 9.48 -1.75 -15.01
C ASN A 157 8.34 -2.66 -15.45
N GLN A 158 8.24 -2.86 -16.76
CA GLN A 158 7.40 -3.88 -17.40
C GLN A 158 7.82 -5.27 -16.92
#